data_AF-A0A0A1ZP74-F1
#
_entry.id   AF-A0A0A1ZP74-F1
#
_cell.length_a   1.000
_cell.length_b   1.000
_cell.length_c   1.000
_cell.angle_alpha   90.00
_cell.angle_beta   90.00
_cell.angle_gamma   90.00
#
_symmetry.space_group_name_H-M   'P 1'
#
loop_
_entity.id
_entity.type
_entity.pdbx_description
1 polymer ?
#
loop_
_entity_poly.entity_id
_entity_poly.type
_entity_poly.pdbx_seq_one_letter_code
_entity_poly.pdbx_strand_id
1 'polypeptide(L)'
;MIKRIFWIFILTLLLVFISPVYSLDTSFKTIDKYTKRISNKFTRTYCNTSRFGISSDGALAFAIGETNKEFKNNKLNKLIDYSLLKNSIVNDLENKCQVYDFPVNSLEKLDFD
;
A
#
# COMPACT_ATOMS: atom_id res chain seq x y z
N MET A 1 56.56 0.49 15.74
CA MET A 1 55.36 -0.40 15.67
C MET A 1 54.06 0.29 16.09
N ILE A 2 54.09 1.19 17.08
CA ILE A 2 52.91 1.95 17.57
C ILE A 2 52.13 2.74 16.50
N LYS A 3 52.80 3.36 15.52
CA LYS A 3 52.12 4.11 14.44
C LYS A 3 51.17 3.23 13.60
N ARG A 4 51.51 1.94 13.41
CA ARG A 4 50.69 1.00 12.63
C ARG A 4 49.43 0.57 13.40
N ILE A 5 49.56 0.36 14.71
CA ILE A 5 48.46 0.01 15.61
C ILE A 5 47.46 1.16 15.71
N PHE A 6 47.97 2.40 15.79
CA PHE A 6 47.12 3.59 15.84
C PHE A 6 46.28 3.77 14.57
N TRP A 7 46.87 3.46 13.40
CA TRP A 7 46.18 3.51 12.11
C TRP A 7 45.07 2.45 12.01
N ILE A 8 45.33 1.23 12.49
CA ILE A 8 44.32 0.16 12.56
C ILE A 8 43.16 0.58 13.45
N PHE A 9 43.45 1.21 14.59
CA PHE A 9 42.45 1.65 15.55
C PHE A 9 41.56 2.79 15.00
N ILE A 10 42.14 3.71 14.23
CA ILE A 10 41.39 4.78 13.54
C ILE A 10 40.51 4.19 12.44
N LEU A 11 41.02 3.20 11.69
CA LEU A 11 40.27 2.56 10.61
C LEU A 11 39.07 1.76 11.14
N THR A 12 39.25 1.03 12.25
CA THR A 12 38.14 0.33 12.91
C THR A 12 37.13 1.31 13.52
N LEU A 13 37.57 2.45 14.07
CA LEU A 13 36.65 3.47 14.57
C LEU A 13 35.75 4.03 13.46
N LEU A 14 36.33 4.31 12.28
CA LEU A 14 35.60 4.76 11.09
C LEU A 14 34.56 3.75 10.60
N LEU A 15 34.85 2.44 10.71
CA LEU A 15 33.92 1.37 10.35
C LEU A 15 32.74 1.24 11.32
N VAL A 16 32.90 1.62 12.60
CA VAL A 16 31.82 1.56 13.62
C VAL A 16 30.80 2.68 13.46
N PHE A 17 31.17 3.81 12.83
CA PHE A 17 30.26 4.93 12.57
C PHE A 17 29.51 4.84 11.24
N ILE A 18 29.70 3.77 10.46
CA ILE A 18 28.87 3.53 9.28
C ILE A 18 27.47 3.20 9.80
N SER A 19 26.58 4.16 9.66
CA SER A 19 25.17 4.04 10.03
C SER A 19 24.62 2.74 9.42
N PRO A 20 23.78 1.97 10.13
CA PRO A 20 23.16 0.80 9.52
C PRO A 20 22.39 1.27 8.28
N VAL A 21 22.80 0.78 7.10
CA VAL A 21 22.02 0.93 5.88
C VAL A 21 20.81 0.02 6.05
N TYR A 22 19.70 0.58 6.55
CA TYR A 22 18.44 -0.13 6.60
C TYR A 22 18.03 -0.50 5.18
N SER A 23 17.76 -1.79 4.93
CA SER A 23 17.47 -2.26 3.57
C SER A 23 16.12 -1.72 3.09
N LEU A 24 16.11 -1.25 1.84
CA LEU A 24 14.91 -0.79 1.10
C LEU A 24 13.81 -1.85 1.06
N ASP A 25 14.16 -3.15 1.12
CA ASP A 25 13.22 -4.27 1.04
C ASP A 25 12.18 -4.27 2.17
N THR A 26 12.55 -3.81 3.36
CA THR A 26 11.61 -3.73 4.49
C THR A 26 10.52 -2.69 4.26
N SER A 27 10.86 -1.59 3.56
CA SER A 27 9.93 -0.53 3.19
C SER A 27 8.95 -1.02 2.12
N PHE A 28 9.44 -1.62 1.03
CA PHE A 28 8.59 -2.14 -0.05
C PHE A 28 7.60 -3.19 0.43
N LYS A 29 8.04 -4.15 1.25
CA LYS A 29 7.14 -5.17 1.82
C LYS A 29 6.04 -4.55 2.70
N THR A 30 6.35 -3.44 3.37
CA THR A 30 5.37 -2.71 4.20
C THR A 30 4.36 -1.98 3.33
N ILE A 31 4.81 -1.36 2.25
CA ILE A 31 3.96 -0.68 1.26
C ILE A 31 3.04 -1.69 0.57
N ASP A 32 3.55 -2.81 0.07
CA ASP A 32 2.74 -3.87 -0.56
C ASP A 32 1.66 -4.40 0.38
N LYS A 33 2.03 -4.65 1.64
CA LYS A 33 1.08 -5.08 2.67
C LYS A 33 0.00 -4.01 2.91
N TYR A 34 0.38 -2.74 2.85
CA TYR A 34 -0.54 -1.62 3.02
C TYR A 34 -1.49 -1.48 1.82
N THR A 35 -0.97 -1.48 0.59
CA THR A 35 -1.76 -1.50 -0.66
C THR A 35 -2.76 -2.66 -0.67
N LYS A 36 -2.31 -3.85 -0.26
CA LYS A 36 -3.18 -5.03 -0.15
C LYS A 36 -4.27 -4.87 0.91
N ARG A 37 -4.02 -4.14 2.00
CA ARG A 37 -5.07 -3.83 3.00
C ARG A 37 -6.14 -2.92 2.42
N ILE A 38 -5.74 -1.89 1.68
CA ILE A 38 -6.67 -0.96 1.02
C ILE A 38 -7.53 -1.73 0.00
N SER A 39 -6.89 -2.50 -0.90
CA SER A 39 -7.59 -3.32 -1.89
C SER A 39 -8.60 -4.28 -1.26
N ASN A 40 -8.20 -4.98 -0.20
CA ASN A 40 -9.07 -5.89 0.54
C ASN A 40 -10.26 -5.18 1.19
N LYS A 41 -10.04 -4.02 1.81
CA LYS A 41 -11.11 -3.25 2.44
C LYS A 41 -12.12 -2.79 1.39
N PHE A 42 -11.66 -2.18 0.30
CA PHE A 42 -12.52 -1.74 -0.80
C PHE A 42 -13.34 -2.90 -1.34
N THR A 43 -12.68 -3.99 -1.74
CA THR A 43 -13.31 -5.16 -2.34
C THR A 43 -14.34 -5.76 -1.41
N ARG A 44 -13.97 -6.00 -0.14
CA ARG A 44 -14.89 -6.58 0.84
C ARG A 44 -16.13 -5.70 1.01
N THR A 45 -15.96 -4.39 1.10
CA THR A 45 -17.08 -3.45 1.23
C THR A 45 -17.96 -3.50 -0.01
N TYR A 46 -17.39 -3.34 -1.21
CA TYR A 46 -18.13 -3.37 -2.47
C TYR A 46 -18.95 -4.65 -2.59
N CYS A 47 -18.32 -5.80 -2.41
CA CYS A 47 -18.97 -7.09 -2.65
C CYS A 47 -20.03 -7.43 -1.62
N ASN A 48 -19.82 -7.04 -0.36
CA ASN A 48 -20.87 -7.16 0.65
C ASN A 48 -22.07 -6.27 0.28
N THR A 49 -21.81 -5.03 -0.10
CA THR A 49 -22.87 -4.08 -0.47
C THR A 49 -23.63 -4.52 -1.72
N SER A 50 -22.94 -5.05 -2.74
CA SER A 50 -23.59 -5.66 -3.91
C SER A 50 -24.42 -6.89 -3.53
N ARG A 51 -23.94 -7.73 -2.61
CA ARG A 51 -24.71 -8.88 -2.10
C ARG A 51 -25.96 -8.48 -1.30
N PHE A 52 -25.97 -7.28 -0.71
CA PHE A 52 -27.16 -6.70 -0.10
C PHE A 52 -28.18 -6.16 -1.12
N GLY A 53 -27.92 -6.30 -2.42
CA GLY A 53 -28.84 -5.87 -3.49
C GLY A 53 -28.76 -4.37 -3.80
N ILE A 54 -27.75 -3.67 -3.31
CA ILE A 54 -27.47 -2.28 -3.71
C ILE A 54 -26.95 -2.29 -5.15
N SER A 55 -27.35 -1.28 -5.92
CA SER A 55 -26.87 -1.09 -7.30
C SER A 55 -25.34 -1.02 -7.36
N SER A 56 -24.75 -1.36 -8.51
CA SER A 56 -23.32 -1.26 -8.75
C SER A 56 -22.76 0.12 -8.37
N ASP A 57 -23.47 1.19 -8.79
CA ASP A 57 -23.06 2.57 -8.54
C ASP A 57 -23.15 2.93 -7.05
N GLY A 58 -24.19 2.44 -6.36
CA GLY A 58 -24.34 2.62 -4.93
C GLY A 58 -23.29 1.86 -4.12
N ALA A 59 -22.99 0.62 -4.51
CA ALA A 59 -21.95 -0.21 -3.91
C ALA A 59 -20.56 0.41 -4.13
N LEU A 60 -20.31 0.96 -5.32
CA LEU A 60 -19.10 1.71 -5.65
C LEU A 60 -18.95 2.93 -4.75
N ALA A 61 -19.95 3.82 -4.73
CA ALA A 61 -19.90 5.04 -3.94
C ALA A 61 -19.69 4.74 -2.45
N PHE A 62 -20.35 3.70 -1.94
CA PHE A 62 -20.20 3.25 -0.56
C PHE A 62 -18.80 2.69 -0.28
N ALA A 63 -18.28 1.83 -1.15
CA ALA A 63 -16.93 1.27 -1.02
C ALA A 63 -15.85 2.34 -1.06
N ILE A 64 -15.97 3.32 -1.96
CA ILE A 64 -15.07 4.49 -2.02
C ILE A 64 -15.16 5.29 -0.72
N GLY A 65 -16.37 5.64 -0.28
CA GLY A 65 -16.57 6.44 0.92
C GLY A 65 -15.98 5.80 2.19
N GLU A 66 -16.23 4.51 2.39
CA GLU A 66 -15.69 3.76 3.52
C GLU A 66 -14.16 3.60 3.45
N THR A 67 -13.61 3.36 2.25
CA THR A 67 -12.16 3.20 2.07
C THR A 67 -11.44 4.52 2.29
N ASN A 68 -11.90 5.61 1.68
CA ASN A 68 -11.30 6.93 1.85
C ASN A 68 -11.35 7.36 3.32
N LYS A 69 -12.46 7.13 4.01
CA LYS A 69 -12.62 7.45 5.43
C LYS A 69 -11.64 6.69 6.32
N GLU A 70 -11.43 5.38 6.07
CA GLU A 70 -10.56 4.54 6.90
C GLU A 70 -9.08 4.85 6.71
N PHE A 71 -8.65 5.12 5.48
CA PHE A 71 -7.24 5.32 5.15
C PHE A 71 -6.83 6.79 5.05
N LYS A 72 -7.74 7.71 5.41
CA LYS A 72 -7.45 9.14 5.48
C LYS A 72 -6.27 9.43 6.41
N ASN A 73 -5.43 10.39 6.04
CA ASN A 73 -4.29 10.88 6.83
C ASN A 73 -3.18 9.84 7.12
N ASN A 74 -3.13 8.72 6.41
CA ASN A 74 -2.05 7.75 6.61
C ASN A 74 -0.77 8.23 5.91
N LYS A 75 0.36 8.24 6.64
CA LYS A 75 1.66 8.66 6.09
C LYS A 75 2.10 7.83 4.89
N LEU A 76 1.65 6.57 4.80
CA LEU A 76 1.98 5.66 3.71
C LEU A 76 1.26 6.00 2.40
N ASN A 77 0.20 6.83 2.41
CA ASN A 77 -0.55 7.19 1.21
C ASN A 77 0.33 7.83 0.13
N LYS A 78 1.32 8.64 0.56
CA LYS A 78 2.29 9.29 -0.32
C LYS A 78 3.23 8.33 -1.07
N LEU A 79 3.28 7.07 -0.62
CA LEU A 79 4.17 6.03 -1.14
C LEU A 79 3.42 4.97 -1.95
N ILE A 80 2.10 5.09 -2.08
CA ILE A 80 1.28 4.14 -2.84
C ILE A 80 1.43 4.45 -4.34
N ASP A 81 1.65 3.40 -5.13
CA ASP A 81 1.38 3.44 -6.56
C ASP A 81 -0.13 3.21 -6.80
N TYR A 82 -0.85 4.30 -7.11
CA TYR A 82 -2.29 4.26 -7.35
C TYR A 82 -2.67 3.42 -8.56
N SER A 83 -1.80 3.29 -9.57
CA SER A 83 -2.05 2.43 -10.73
C SER A 83 -2.07 0.97 -10.32
N LEU A 84 -1.07 0.55 -9.55
CA LEU A 84 -1.00 -0.81 -9.00
C LEU A 84 -2.14 -1.10 -8.03
N LEU A 85 -2.52 -0.13 -7.19
CA LEU A 85 -3.67 -0.27 -6.29
C LEU A 85 -4.97 -0.51 -7.07
N LYS A 86 -5.24 0.30 -8.10
CA LYS A 86 -6.46 0.16 -8.92
C LYS A 86 -6.54 -1.20 -9.61
N ASN A 87 -5.43 -1.68 -10.18
CA ASN A 87 -5.36 -3.00 -10.78
C ASN A 87 -5.55 -4.12 -9.75
N SER A 88 -4.97 -3.97 -8.55
CA SER A 88 -5.18 -4.90 -7.44
C SER A 88 -6.65 -4.98 -7.04
N ILE A 89 -7.36 -3.84 -7.01
CA ILE A 89 -8.79 -3.79 -6.69
C ILE A 89 -9.61 -4.53 -7.76
N VAL A 90 -9.38 -4.25 -9.04
CA VAL A 90 -10.11 -4.92 -10.14
C VAL A 90 -9.89 -6.43 -10.09
N ASN A 91 -8.63 -6.87 -9.94
CA ASN A 91 -8.31 -8.28 -9.80
C ASN A 91 -8.99 -8.91 -8.56
N ASP A 92 -9.00 -8.21 -7.43
CA ASP A 92 -9.65 -8.71 -6.22
C ASP A 92 -11.18 -8.82 -6.38
N LEU A 93 -11.81 -7.85 -7.07
CA LEU A 93 -13.25 -7.86 -7.37
C LEU A 93 -13.63 -9.04 -8.28
N GLU A 94 -12.83 -9.29 -9.31
CA GLU A 94 -13.01 -10.44 -10.21
C GLU A 94 -12.93 -11.75 -9.41
N ASN A 95 -11.84 -11.94 -8.66
CA ASN A 95 -11.57 -13.19 -7.97
C ASN A 95 -12.51 -13.47 -6.78
N LYS A 96 -12.90 -12.45 -6.02
CA LYS A 96 -13.70 -12.64 -4.79
C LYS A 96 -15.20 -12.51 -5.04
N CYS A 97 -15.58 -11.78 -6.08
CA CYS A 97 -16.94 -11.30 -6.26
C CYS A 97 -17.48 -11.52 -7.65
N GLN A 98 -16.67 -12.05 -8.58
CA GLN A 98 -17.06 -12.40 -9.95
C GLN A 98 -17.59 -11.19 -10.72
N VAL A 99 -17.05 -10.01 -10.41
CA VAL A 99 -17.36 -8.77 -11.11
C VAL A 99 -16.32 -8.60 -12.21
N TYR A 100 -16.69 -9.00 -13.42
CA TYR A 100 -15.85 -8.89 -14.61
C TYR A 100 -15.98 -7.50 -15.25
N ASP A 101 -14.97 -7.10 -16.01
CA ASP A 101 -14.93 -5.85 -16.77
C ASP A 101 -15.19 -4.57 -15.95
N PHE A 102 -14.76 -4.57 -14.68
CA PHE A 102 -14.94 -3.42 -13.80
C PHE A 102 -14.18 -2.19 -14.35
N PRO A 103 -14.85 -1.03 -14.51
CA PRO A 103 -14.23 0.14 -15.12
C PRO A 103 -13.21 0.78 -14.16
N VAL A 104 -11.91 0.63 -14.45
CA VAL A 104 -10.81 1.18 -13.63
C VAL A 104 -10.96 2.68 -13.37
N ASN A 105 -11.47 3.44 -14.35
CA ASN A 105 -11.69 4.90 -14.23
C ASN A 105 -12.71 5.25 -13.13
N SER A 106 -13.60 4.33 -12.77
CA SER A 106 -14.55 4.55 -11.68
C SER A 106 -13.86 4.66 -10.30
N LEU A 107 -12.61 4.22 -10.20
CA LEU A 107 -11.74 4.30 -9.02
C LEU A 107 -10.97 5.64 -8.93
N GLU A 108 -11.21 6.61 -9.80
CA GLU A 108 -10.55 7.93 -9.73
C GLU A 108 -10.85 8.69 -8.43
N LYS A 109 -11.98 8.41 -7.79
CA LYS A 109 -12.36 9.03 -6.52
C LYS A 109 -11.75 8.34 -5.29
N LEU A 110 -10.93 7.28 -5.46
CA LEU A 110 -10.10 6.75 -4.38
C LEU A 110 -8.94 7.71 -4.17
N ASP A 111 -9.14 8.60 -3.20
CA ASP A 111 -8.17 9.59 -2.77
C ASP A 111 -8.10 9.55 -1.24
N PHE A 112 -6.88 9.47 -0.74
CA PHE A 112 -6.58 9.28 0.68
C PHE A 112 -5.87 10.48 1.30
N ASP A 113 -5.75 11.57 0.55
CA ASP A 113 -5.19 12.84 1.00
C ASP A 113 -6.08 13.58 2.03
#